data_AF-A0A7V1CW01-F1
#
_entry.id   AF-A0A7V1CW01-F1
#
_cell.length_a   1.000
_cell.length_b   1.000
_cell.length_c   1.000
_cell.angle_alpha   90.00
_cell.angle_beta   90.00
_cell.angle_gamma   90.00
#
_symmetry.space_group_name_H-M   'P 1'
#
loop_
_entity.id
_entity.type
_entity.pdbx_description
1 polymer ?
#
loop_
_entity_poly.entity_id
_entity_poly.type
_entity_poly.pdbx_seq_one_letter_code
_entity_poly.pdbx_strand_id
1 'polypeptide(L)'
;MYYFDDVVEEQGNGEFYLALINTNTTEKYVLDKFRISTTTNEMKLYIISEADTFRYNRKLKSKVEMDDLVNKISQMAEDVDFKNNSIHSPYRK
;
A
#
# COMPACT_ATOMS: atom_id res chain seq x y z
N MET A 1 2.32 -4.98 -15.42
CA MET A 1 1.73 -3.84 -14.69
C MET A 1 0.37 -4.27 -14.21
N TYR A 2 0.16 -4.24 -12.90
CA TYR A 2 -1.09 -4.65 -12.26
C TYR A 2 -1.90 -3.43 -11.85
N TYR A 3 -3.18 -3.64 -11.58
CA TYR A 3 -4.09 -2.60 -11.16
C TYR A 3 -4.61 -2.89 -9.76
N PHE A 4 -4.83 -1.83 -8.98
CA PHE A 4 -5.49 -1.91 -7.67
C PHE A 4 -6.46 -0.75 -7.49
N ASP A 5 -7.50 -0.98 -6.71
CA ASP A 5 -8.54 0.00 -6.38
C ASP A 5 -8.53 0.38 -4.89
N ASP A 6 -7.99 -0.49 -4.04
CA ASP A 6 -7.97 -0.33 -2.59
C ASP A 6 -6.69 -0.90 -1.96
N VAL A 7 -6.38 -0.42 -0.77
CA VAL A 7 -5.24 -0.86 0.05
C VAL A 7 -5.74 -1.14 1.46
N VAL A 8 -5.46 -2.35 1.95
CA VAL A 8 -5.87 -2.79 3.28
C VAL A 8 -4.68 -3.34 4.06
N GLU A 9 -4.75 -3.27 5.38
CA GLU A 9 -3.87 -4.02 6.27
C GLU A 9 -4.41 -5.44 6.45
N GLU A 10 -3.51 -6.42 6.41
CA GLU A 10 -3.82 -7.83 6.58
C GLU A 10 -2.87 -8.49 7.57
N GLN A 11 -3.35 -9.49 8.30
CA GLN A 11 -2.55 -10.26 9.24
C GLN A 11 -2.41 -11.70 8.76
N GLY A 12 -1.18 -12.21 8.69
CA GLY A 12 -0.89 -13.59 8.29
C GLY A 12 0.41 -14.07 8.91
N ASN A 13 0.48 -15.35 9.30
CA ASN A 13 1.70 -15.96 9.86
C ASN A 13 2.34 -15.21 11.05
N GLY A 14 1.54 -14.43 11.82
CA GLY A 14 2.02 -13.65 12.96
C GLY A 14 2.54 -12.26 12.63
N GLU A 15 2.50 -11.85 11.35
CA GLU A 15 2.94 -10.54 10.87
C GLU A 15 1.78 -9.78 10.22
N PHE A 16 1.94 -8.46 10.11
CA PHE A 16 1.06 -7.54 9.42
C PHE A 16 1.68 -7.16 8.07
N TYR A 17 0.83 -6.99 7.05
CA TYR A 17 1.25 -6.60 5.70
C TYR A 17 0.26 -5.64 5.07
N LEU A 18 0.72 -4.86 4.10
CA LEU A 18 -0.17 -4.13 3.21
C LEU A 18 -0.58 -5.01 2.04
N ALA A 19 -1.87 -5.05 1.75
CA ALA A 19 -2.41 -5.76 0.61
C ALA A 19 -3.12 -4.79 -0.34
N LEU A 20 -2.72 -4.85 -1.62
CA LEU A 20 -3.42 -4.17 -2.71
C LEU A 20 -4.54 -5.06 -3.22
N ILE A 21 -5.74 -4.50 -3.33
CA ILE A 21 -6.92 -5.21 -3.81
C ILE A 21 -7.33 -4.64 -5.16
N ASN A 22 -7.47 -5.51 -6.15
CA ASN A 22 -8.20 -5.22 -7.37
C ASN A 22 -9.64 -5.71 -7.20
N THR A 23 -10.57 -4.78 -7.01
CA THR A 23 -11.99 -5.10 -6.78
C THR A 23 -12.69 -5.68 -8.00
N ASN A 24 -12.15 -5.44 -9.21
CA ASN A 24 -12.72 -5.97 -10.45
C ASN A 24 -12.32 -7.44 -10.69
N THR A 25 -11.08 -7.80 -10.37
CA THR A 25 -10.56 -9.18 -10.58
C THR A 25 -10.54 -10.01 -9.31
N THR A 26 -10.83 -9.42 -8.15
CA THR A 26 -10.67 -10.01 -6.80
C THR A 26 -9.24 -10.41 -6.45
N GLU A 27 -8.26 -10.01 -7.27
CA GLU A 27 -6.86 -10.28 -7.03
C GLU A 27 -6.35 -9.46 -5.84
N LYS A 28 -5.52 -10.11 -5.03
CA LYS A 28 -4.90 -9.54 -3.84
C LYS A 28 -3.39 -9.70 -3.94
N TYR A 29 -2.68 -8.59 -3.73
CA TYR A 29 -1.22 -8.54 -3.82
C TYR A 29 -0.66 -8.07 -2.48
N VAL A 30 0.08 -8.94 -1.79
CA VAL A 30 0.71 -8.61 -0.50
C VAL A 30 2.07 -7.95 -0.76
N LEU A 31 2.32 -6.85 -0.07
CA LEU A 31 3.53 -6.05 -0.19
C LEU A 31 4.30 -6.04 1.13
N ASP A 32 5.59 -6.34 1.04
CA ASP A 32 6.55 -6.21 2.14
C ASP A 32 7.42 -4.96 1.93
N LYS A 33 8.21 -4.95 0.85
CA LYS A 33 9.06 -3.81 0.47
C LYS A 33 8.53 -3.13 -0.78
N PHE A 34 8.10 -1.88 -0.64
CA PHE A 34 7.59 -1.10 -1.76
C PHE A 34 7.98 0.38 -1.68
N ARG A 35 7.80 1.09 -2.79
CA ARG A 35 7.95 2.55 -2.90
C ARG A 35 6.73 3.12 -3.62
N ILE A 36 6.28 4.28 -3.17
CA ILE A 36 5.18 5.01 -3.83
C ILE A 36 5.80 6.01 -4.81
N SER A 37 5.24 6.07 -6.03
CA SER A 37 5.61 7.04 -7.06
C SER A 37 4.36 7.69 -7.64
N THR A 38 4.37 9.01 -7.81
CA THR A 38 3.23 9.77 -8.35
C THR A 38 3.61 10.50 -9.63
N THR A 39 2.65 10.62 -10.55
CA THR A 39 2.79 11.41 -11.78
C THR A 39 1.69 12.46 -11.82
N THR A 40 2.05 13.71 -11.49
CA THR A 40 1.10 14.82 -11.36
C THR A 40 0.43 15.21 -12.68
N ASN A 41 1.16 15.11 -13.81
CA ASN A 41 0.62 15.46 -15.13
C ASN A 41 -0.54 14.55 -15.55
N GLU A 42 -0.53 13.31 -15.08
CA GLU A 42 -1.54 12.32 -15.44
C GLU A 42 -2.45 11.92 -14.27
N MET A 43 -2.23 12.51 -13.08
CA MET A 43 -2.92 12.17 -11.83
C MET A 43 -2.94 10.66 -11.57
N LYS A 44 -1.77 10.03 -11.73
CA LYS A 44 -1.57 8.58 -11.54
C LYS A 44 -0.72 8.31 -10.31
N LEU A 45 -1.13 7.32 -9.54
CA LEU A 45 -0.37 6.78 -8.41
C LEU A 45 0.11 5.36 -8.74
N TYR A 46 1.37 5.12 -8.41
CA TYR A 46 2.04 3.84 -8.60
C TYR A 46 2.64 3.36 -7.28
N ILE A 47 2.53 2.06 -7.04
CA ILE A 47 3.25 1.36 -5.99
C ILE A 47 4.20 0.39 -6.69
N ILE A 48 5.49 0.49 -6.37
CA ILE A 48 6.56 -0.28 -7.00
C ILE A 48 7.10 -1.22 -5.94
N SER A 49 6.94 -2.53 -6.14
CA SER A 49 7.65 -3.57 -5.40
C SER A 49 8.93 -3.97 -6.16
N GLU A 50 9.74 -4.87 -5.60
CA GLU A 50 10.99 -5.32 -6.23
C GLU A 50 10.81 -5.87 -7.65
N ALA A 51 9.71 -6.58 -7.92
CA ALA A 51 9.46 -7.21 -9.23
C ALA A 51 8.34 -6.54 -10.03
N ASP A 52 7.42 -5.83 -9.37
CA ASP A 52 6.15 -5.45 -9.97
C ASP A 52 5.78 -3.99 -9.74
N THR A 53 5.11 -3.41 -10.74
CA THR A 53 4.50 -2.09 -10.66
C THR A 53 2.98 -2.21 -10.65
N PHE A 54 2.38 -1.66 -9.61
CA PHE A 54 0.94 -1.59 -9.38
C PHE A 54 0.47 -0.17 -9.60
N ARG A 55 -0.61 -0.01 -10.38
CA ARG A 55 -1.18 1.29 -10.72
C ARG A 55 -2.56 1.44 -10.10
N TYR A 56 -2.80 2.59 -9.47
CA TYR A 56 -4.13 2.93 -8.99
C TYR A 56 -5.09 3.07 -10.18
N ASN A 57 -6.18 2.31 -10.11
CA ASN A 57 -7.10 2.14 -11.23
C ASN A 57 -8.14 3.26 -11.33
N ARG A 58 -8.48 3.92 -10.21
CA ARG A 58 -9.46 5.02 -10.23
C ARG A 58 -8.81 6.32 -10.70
N LYS A 59 -9.58 7.11 -11.45
CA LYS A 59 -9.15 8.44 -11.89
C LYS A 59 -9.18 9.41 -10.71
N LEU A 60 -8.01 9.92 -10.35
CA LEU A 60 -7.86 11.03 -9.40
C LEU A 60 -8.19 12.34 -10.13
N LYS A 61 -8.93 13.26 -9.48
CA LYS A 61 -9.39 14.51 -10.12
C LYS A 61 -8.53 15.71 -9.74
N SER A 62 -7.72 15.58 -8.69
CA SER A 62 -6.89 16.67 -8.18
C SER A 62 -5.58 16.16 -7.57
N LYS A 63 -4.61 17.08 -7.44
CA LYS A 63 -3.38 16.83 -6.70
C LYS A 63 -3.67 16.58 -5.21
N VAL A 64 -4.65 17.27 -4.63
CA VAL A 64 -5.05 17.08 -3.22
C VAL A 64 -5.51 15.65 -2.97
N GLU A 65 -6.40 15.11 -3.82
CA GLU A 65 -6.82 13.70 -3.71
C GLU A 65 -5.66 12.72 -3.86
N MET A 66 -4.69 13.04 -4.71
CA MET A 66 -3.49 12.22 -4.87
C MET A 66 -2.61 12.25 -3.61
N ASP A 67 -2.35 13.44 -3.07
CA ASP A 67 -1.53 13.63 -1.87
C ASP A 67 -2.21 12.97 -0.65
N ASP A 68 -3.53 13.11 -0.49
CA ASP A 68 -4.31 12.46 0.57
C ASP A 68 -4.23 10.93 0.49
N LEU A 69 -4.33 10.37 -0.73
CA LEU A 69 -4.21 8.93 -0.94
C LEU A 69 -2.80 8.43 -0.63
N VAL A 70 -1.76 9.16 -1.04
CA VAL A 70 -0.36 8.83 -0.71
C VAL A 70 -0.16 8.84 0.80
N ASN A 71 -0.60 9.90 1.49
CA ASN A 71 -0.46 10.02 2.94
C ASN A 71 -1.15 8.87 3.67
N LYS A 72 -2.36 8.49 3.23
CA LYS A 72 -3.09 7.37 3.81
C LYS A 72 -2.33 6.05 3.66
N ILE A 73 -1.80 5.75 2.47
CA ILE A 73 -1.05 4.50 2.23
C ILE A 73 0.26 4.50 3.03
N SER A 74 0.98 5.62 3.06
CA SER A 74 2.20 5.75 3.85
C SER A 74 1.94 5.53 5.34
N GLN A 75 0.87 6.11 5.89
CA GLN A 75 0.51 5.92 7.29
C GLN A 75 0.20 4.46 7.61
N MET A 76 -0.54 3.76 6.73
CA MET A 76 -0.76 2.33 6.93
C MET A 76 0.55 1.52 6.89
N ALA A 77 1.51 1.92 6.05
CA ALA A 77 2.81 1.25 5.97
C ALA A 77 3.61 1.41 7.26
N GLU A 78 3.61 2.61 7.82
CA GLU A 78 4.24 2.90 9.12
C GLU A 78 3.56 2.13 10.26
N ASP A 79 2.24 2.04 10.27
CA ASP A 79 1.48 1.28 11.26
C ASP A 79 1.82 -0.23 11.20
N VAL A 80 1.92 -0.79 9.98
CA VAL A 80 2.31 -2.18 9.75
C VAL A 80 3.72 -2.45 10.26
N ASP A 81 4.69 -1.61 9.91
CA ASP A 81 6.07 -1.74 10.37
C ASP A 81 6.16 -1.63 11.90
N PHE A 82 5.47 -0.66 12.49
CA PHE A 82 5.43 -0.51 13.94
C PHE A 82 4.83 -1.73 14.65
N LYS A 83 3.75 -2.31 14.11
CA LYS A 83 3.11 -3.51 14.68
C LYS A 83 4.05 -4.70 14.61
N ASN A 84 4.70 -4.94 13.47
CA ASN A 84 5.68 -6.03 13.32
C ASN A 84 6.86 -5.85 14.29
N ASN A 85 7.43 -4.65 14.37
CA ASN A 85 8.53 -4.36 15.28
C ASN A 85 8.11 -4.44 16.77
N SER A 86 6.85 -4.11 17.10
CA SER A 86 6.30 -4.24 18.45
C SER A 86 6.06 -5.70 18.87
N ILE A 87 5.80 -6.60 17.93
CA ILE A 87 5.71 -8.06 18.19
C ILE A 87 7.08 -8.62 18.57
N HIS A 88 8.15 -8.10 17.97
CA HIS A 88 9.53 -8.50 18.27
C HIS A 88 10.16 -7.74 19.46
N SER A 89 9.41 -6.87 20.14
CA SER A 89 9.93 -6.13 21.29
C SER A 89 10.20 -7.07 22.48
N PRO A 90 11.46 -7.18 22.96
CA PRO A 90 11.81 -8.05 24.10
C PRO A 90 11.23 -7.57 25.44
N TYR A 91 10.56 -6.43 25.47
CA TYR A 91 9.98 -5.82 26.68
C TYR A 91 8.50 -6.18 26.94
N ARG A 92 7.90 -7.07 26.13
CA ARG A 92 6.63 -7.73 26.48
C ARG A 92 6.90 -9.05 27.24
N LYS A 93 7.32 -8.94 28.49
CA LYS A 93 7.11 -9.94 29.54
C LYS A 93 6.87 -9.23 30.87
#